data_AF-A0A3Q7HH83-F1
#
_entry.id   AF-A0A3Q7HH83-F1
#
_cell.length_a   1.000
_cell.length_b   1.000
_cell.length_c   1.000
_cell.angle_alpha   90.00
_cell.angle_beta   90.00
_cell.angle_gamma   90.00
#
_symmetry.space_group_name_H-M   'P 1'
#
loop_
_entity.id
_entity.type
_entity.pdbx_description
1 polymer ?
#
loop_
_entity_poly.entity_id
_entity_poly.type
_entity_poly.pdbx_seq_one_letter_code
_entity_poly.pdbx_strand_id
1 'polypeptide(L)'
;MSDYENVVAGKLRLKGKALEVKSNGIKTKKKHKHQYDLVTQVTGGNNPLTTNQLEDDLTTKNDDHLTPAERKYLEQWEKLNIKRLAKEAKKSHRDRIQEFNRFLANLTEYYDIPKVGPG
;
A
#
# COMPACT_ATOMS: atom_id res chain seq x y z
N MET A 1 -7.72 -11.48 34.07
CA MET A 1 -6.27 -11.53 34.38
C MET A 1 -5.53 -11.04 33.15
N SER A 2 -4.49 -10.23 33.28
CA SER A 2 -3.79 -9.63 32.14
C SER A 2 -2.79 -10.60 31.51
N ASP A 3 -2.75 -10.66 30.18
CA ASP A 3 -1.94 -11.61 29.40
C ASP A 3 -0.40 -11.43 29.54
N TYR A 4 0.05 -10.49 30.37
CA TYR A 4 1.45 -10.08 30.49
C TYR A 4 2.06 -10.33 31.87
N GLU A 5 1.33 -10.97 32.79
CA GLU A 5 1.79 -11.21 34.17
C GLU A 5 3.03 -12.13 34.25
N ASN A 6 3.23 -13.01 33.27
CA ASN A 6 4.33 -13.98 33.24
C ASN A 6 5.54 -13.56 32.37
N VAL A 7 5.59 -12.32 31.88
CA VAL A 7 6.67 -11.87 31.00
C VAL A 7 7.87 -11.40 31.82
N VAL A 8 9.00 -12.11 31.69
CA VAL A 8 10.27 -11.74 32.33
C VAL A 8 10.90 -10.55 31.60
N ALA A 9 10.77 -9.35 32.16
CA ALA A 9 11.42 -8.15 31.65
C ALA A 9 12.92 -8.17 32.01
N GLY A 10 13.79 -8.43 31.02
CA GLY A 10 15.24 -8.40 31.23
C GLY A 10 16.04 -8.87 30.02
N LYS A 11 17.33 -8.54 29.98
CA LYS A 11 18.24 -9.04 28.93
C LYS A 11 18.39 -10.55 29.08
N LEU A 12 17.95 -11.31 28.06
CA LEU A 12 18.07 -12.77 28.01
C LEU A 12 19.53 -13.20 28.21
N ARG A 13 19.78 -14.02 29.23
CA ARG A 13 21.06 -14.66 29.51
C ARG A 13 20.88 -16.15 29.32
N LEU A 14 21.71 -16.76 28.47
CA LEU A 14 21.66 -18.20 28.23
C LEU A 14 22.62 -18.91 29.18
N LYS A 15 22.17 -20.01 29.79
CA LYS A 15 23.01 -20.86 30.66
C LYS A 15 23.90 -21.73 29.78
N GLY A 16 25.20 -21.41 29.71
CA GLY A 16 26.17 -22.10 28.87
C GLY A 16 27.37 -21.21 28.54
N LYS A 17 28.34 -21.72 27.77
CA LYS A 17 29.47 -20.94 27.27
C LYS A 17 28.92 -19.80 26.39
N ALA A 18 29.25 -18.55 26.74
CA ALA A 18 28.74 -17.39 26.03
C ALA A 18 29.12 -17.43 24.55
N LEU A 19 28.16 -17.21 23.65
CA LEU A 19 28.48 -16.86 22.27
C LEU A 19 29.27 -15.54 22.31
N GLU A 20 30.48 -15.53 21.75
CA GLU A 20 31.28 -14.31 21.54
C GLU A 20 30.61 -13.42 20.49
N VAL A 21 29.47 -12.84 20.85
CA VAL A 21 28.90 -11.72 20.11
C VAL A 21 29.67 -10.51 20.59
N LYS A 22 30.63 -10.04 19.79
CA LYS A 22 31.35 -8.78 20.01
C LYS A 22 30.36 -7.73 20.50
N SER A 23 30.47 -7.33 21.77
CA SER A 23 29.64 -6.29 22.38
C SER A 23 30.04 -4.90 21.90
N ASN A 24 30.38 -4.77 20.62
CA ASN A 24 30.45 -3.49 19.97
C ASN A 24 29.00 -3.02 19.86
N GLY A 25 28.60 -2.16 20.80
CA GLY A 25 27.39 -1.37 20.66
C GLY A 25 27.40 -0.78 19.27
N ILE A 26 26.53 -1.31 18.41
CA ILE A 26 26.38 -0.83 17.05
C ILE A 26 25.96 0.63 17.23
N LYS A 27 26.87 1.56 16.96
CA LYS A 27 26.51 2.96 16.83
C LYS A 27 25.57 3.03 15.65
N THR A 28 24.27 2.96 15.91
CA THR A 28 23.24 3.22 14.91
C THR A 28 23.48 4.65 14.44
N LYS A 29 24.10 4.82 13.27
CA LYS A 29 24.07 6.10 12.58
C LYS A 29 22.60 6.46 12.45
N LYS A 30 22.17 7.57 13.05
CA LYS A 30 20.82 8.10 12.88
C LYS A 30 20.63 8.32 11.39
N LYS A 31 19.90 7.41 10.73
CA LYS A 31 19.45 7.66 9.36
C LYS A 31 18.54 8.88 9.45
N HIS A 32 18.87 9.94 8.72
CA HIS A 32 17.91 11.00 8.50
C HIS A 32 16.69 10.35 7.88
N LYS A 33 15.57 10.44 8.60
CA LYS A 33 14.27 10.00 8.12
C LYS A 33 13.93 10.97 6.99
N HIS A 34 14.25 10.61 5.75
CA HIS A 34 13.63 11.25 4.60
C HIS A 34 12.16 10.83 4.64
N GLN A 35 11.39 11.67 5.31
CA GLN A 35 9.95 11.61 5.26
C GLN A 35 9.57 12.04 3.85
N TYR A 36 9.41 11.06 2.95
CA TYR A 36 8.69 11.29 1.72
C TYR A 36 7.22 11.44 2.14
N ASP A 37 6.78 12.68 2.32
CA ASP A 37 5.35 12.95 2.40
C ASP A 37 4.79 12.72 1.00
N LEU A 38 4.40 11.46 0.71
CA LEU A 38 3.57 11.16 -0.44
C LEU A 38 2.17 11.68 -0.10
N VAL A 39 1.97 12.98 -0.28
CA VAL A 39 0.67 13.63 -0.19
C VAL A 39 -0.18 13.08 -1.33
N THR A 40 -0.90 12.00 -1.08
CA THR A 40 -2.03 11.61 -1.91
C THR A 40 -3.18 12.54 -1.53
N GLN A 41 -3.18 13.74 -2.11
CA GLN A 41 -4.30 14.65 -2.00
C GLN A 41 -5.44 14.10 -2.86
N VAL A 42 -6.32 13.31 -2.25
CA VAL A 42 -7.63 13.01 -2.82
C VAL A 42 -8.51 14.23 -2.57
N THR A 43 -8.28 15.31 -3.31
CA THR A 43 -9.19 16.46 -3.37
C THR A 43 -10.11 16.26 -4.57
N GLY A 44 -11.30 15.76 -4.28
CA GLY A 44 -12.45 15.99 -5.13
C GLY A 44 -12.66 17.50 -5.22
N GLY A 45 -12.41 18.08 -6.38
CA GLY A 45 -12.54 19.51 -6.61
C GLY A 45 -11.99 19.91 -7.96
N ASN A 46 -12.90 20.22 -8.88
CA ASN A 46 -12.64 20.67 -10.25
C ASN A 46 -11.52 21.72 -10.32
N ASN A 47 -10.33 21.35 -10.79
CA ASN A 47 -9.29 22.25 -11.28
C ASN A 47 -8.45 21.52 -12.34
N PRO A 48 -8.30 22.05 -13.57
CA PRO A 48 -7.40 21.48 -14.56
C PRO A 48 -6.02 22.09 -14.34
N LEU A 49 -5.18 21.48 -13.50
CA LEU A 49 -3.82 21.95 -13.26
C LEU A 49 -2.80 20.83 -13.43
N THR A 50 -2.26 20.76 -14.65
CA THR A 50 -0.88 20.36 -14.99
C THR A 50 -0.29 19.16 -14.24
N THR A 51 -0.77 17.95 -14.52
CA THR A 51 -0.10 16.70 -14.10
C THR A 51 1.09 16.34 -15.01
N ASN A 52 1.11 16.82 -16.26
CA ASN A 52 2.05 16.32 -17.27
C ASN A 52 3.50 16.85 -17.18
N GLN A 53 3.86 17.68 -16.19
CA GLN A 53 5.21 18.26 -16.07
C GLN A 53 5.98 17.84 -14.81
N LEU A 54 5.35 17.12 -13.88
CA LEU A 54 5.99 16.71 -12.62
C LEU A 54 6.48 15.25 -12.62
N GLU A 55 6.09 14.45 -13.61
CA GLU A 55 6.38 13.01 -13.62
C GLU A 55 7.72 12.66 -14.31
N ASP A 56 8.16 13.46 -15.29
CA ASP A 56 9.38 13.19 -16.04
C ASP A 56 10.68 13.53 -15.27
N ASP A 57 10.61 14.45 -14.29
CA ASP A 57 11.79 14.98 -13.60
C ASP A 57 12.11 14.27 -12.26
N LEU A 58 11.18 13.46 -11.75
CA LEU A 58 11.33 12.70 -10.49
C LEU A 58 11.66 11.22 -10.71
N THR A 59 11.30 10.62 -11.84
CA THR A 59 11.52 9.19 -12.11
C THR A 59 12.99 8.88 -12.37
N THR A 60 13.69 9.72 -13.14
CA THR A 60 15.09 9.49 -13.54
C THR A 60 16.12 9.66 -12.42
N LYS A 61 15.80 10.40 -11.34
CA LYS A 61 16.74 10.66 -10.23
C LYS A 61 16.57 9.75 -9.01
N ASN A 62 15.46 9.02 -8.92
CA ASN A 62 15.16 8.18 -7.75
C ASN A 62 15.46 6.69 -7.96
N ASP A 63 15.69 6.25 -9.21
CA ASP A 63 15.98 4.83 -9.52
C ASP A 63 17.32 4.31 -8.98
N ASP A 64 18.26 5.23 -8.72
CA ASP A 64 19.59 4.92 -8.16
C ASP A 64 19.55 4.59 -6.66
N HIS A 65 18.46 4.92 -5.96
CA HIS A 65 18.29 4.60 -4.54
C HIS A 65 17.36 3.41 -4.27
N LEU A 66 16.77 2.84 -5.31
CA LEU A 66 15.83 1.73 -5.18
C LEU A 66 16.51 0.38 -5.05
N THR A 67 15.95 -0.46 -4.19
CA THR A 67 16.33 -1.86 -4.12
C THR A 67 15.90 -2.61 -5.38
N PRO A 68 16.55 -3.74 -5.74
CA PRO A 68 16.14 -4.55 -6.89
C PRO A 68 14.67 -5.03 -6.83
N ALA A 69 14.13 -5.20 -5.62
CA ALA A 69 12.74 -5.59 -5.42
C ALA A 69 11.77 -4.44 -5.73
N GLU A 70 12.08 -3.23 -5.26
CA GLU A 70 11.27 -2.04 -5.53
C GLU A 70 11.26 -1.69 -7.01
N ARG A 71 12.42 -1.80 -7.69
CA ARG A 71 12.51 -1.57 -9.14
C ARG A 71 11.59 -2.50 -9.92
N LYS A 72 11.62 -3.80 -9.62
CA LYS A 72 10.72 -4.79 -10.25
C LYS A 72 9.24 -4.49 -9.97
N TYR A 73 8.92 -4.05 -8.76
CA TYR A 73 7.56 -3.68 -8.40
C TYR A 73 7.08 -2.48 -9.22
N LEU A 74 7.89 -1.43 -9.37
CA LEU A 74 7.55 -0.27 -10.19
C LEU A 74 7.34 -0.63 -11.66
N GLU A 75 8.24 -1.41 -12.25
CA GLU A 75 8.08 -1.89 -13.63
C GLU A 75 6.78 -2.68 -13.82
N GLN A 76 6.43 -3.53 -12.85
CA GLN A 76 5.17 -4.29 -12.88
C GLN A 76 3.96 -3.36 -12.71
N TRP A 77 4.05 -2.40 -11.79
CA TRP A 77 3.00 -1.43 -11.54
C TRP A 77 2.74 -0.58 -12.78
N GLU A 78 3.79 -0.09 -13.44
CA GLU A 78 3.70 0.70 -14.68
C GLU A 78 3.00 -0.10 -15.78
N LYS A 79 3.40 -1.37 -15.99
CA LYS A 79 2.75 -2.28 -16.95
C LYS A 79 1.26 -2.47 -16.65
N LEU A 80 0.88 -2.58 -15.37
CA LEU A 80 -0.53 -2.69 -14.97
C LEU A 80 -1.26 -1.36 -15.13
N ASN A 81 -0.60 -0.25 -14.83
CA ASN A 81 -1.15 1.09 -14.90
C ASN A 81 -1.49 1.46 -16.34
N ILE A 82 -0.61 1.18 -17.31
CA ILE A 82 -0.89 1.38 -18.75
C ILE A 82 -2.15 0.62 -19.17
N LYS A 83 -2.29 -0.64 -18.75
CA LYS A 83 -3.48 -1.45 -19.05
C LYS A 83 -4.74 -0.89 -18.40
N ARG A 84 -4.64 -0.39 -17.18
CA ARG A 84 -5.75 0.24 -16.46
C ARG A 84 -6.16 1.55 -17.11
N LEU A 85 -5.20 2.42 -17.42
CA LEU A 85 -5.39 3.69 -18.10
C LEU A 85 -6.05 3.50 -19.46
N ALA A 86 -5.58 2.52 -20.25
CA ALA A 86 -6.21 2.19 -21.53
C ALA A 86 -7.66 1.69 -21.40
N LYS A 87 -8.03 1.04 -20.28
CA LYS A 87 -9.43 0.65 -20.01
C LYS A 87 -10.27 1.83 -19.53
N GLU A 88 -9.72 2.66 -18.65
CA GLU A 88 -10.43 3.83 -18.11
C GLU A 88 -10.67 4.90 -19.19
N ALA A 89 -9.70 5.11 -20.09
CA ALA A 89 -9.82 6.03 -21.22
C ALA A 89 -10.88 5.61 -22.25
N LYS A 90 -11.20 4.31 -22.34
CA LYS A 90 -12.24 3.81 -23.25
C LYS A 90 -13.66 4.12 -22.80
N LYS A 91 -13.89 4.39 -21.51
CA LYS A 91 -15.23 4.61 -20.95
C LYS A 91 -15.43 6.08 -20.63
N SER A 92 -16.54 6.66 -21.10
CA SER A 92 -16.94 7.99 -20.67
C SER A 92 -17.35 7.99 -19.19
N HIS A 93 -17.30 9.16 -18.54
CA HIS A 93 -17.82 9.31 -17.17
C HIS A 93 -19.29 8.89 -17.08
N ARG A 94 -20.09 9.24 -18.10
CA ARG A 94 -21.49 8.83 -18.21
C ARG A 94 -21.63 7.31 -18.24
N ASP A 95 -20.83 6.61 -19.05
CA ASP A 95 -20.88 5.15 -19.14
C ASP A 95 -20.49 4.49 -17.82
N ARG A 96 -19.52 5.08 -17.11
CA ARG A 96 -19.09 4.63 -15.78
C ARG A 96 -20.22 4.78 -14.75
N ILE A 97 -20.95 5.90 -14.77
CA ILE A 97 -22.13 6.10 -13.92
C ILE A 97 -23.23 5.11 -14.28
N GLN A 98 -23.51 4.92 -15.57
CA GLN A 98 -24.54 3.99 -16.02
C GLN A 98 -24.22 2.54 -15.62
N GLU A 99 -22.98 2.11 -15.78
CA GLU A 99 -22.52 0.77 -15.36
C GLU A 99 -22.59 0.60 -13.84
N PHE A 100 -22.24 1.64 -13.08
CA PHE A 100 -22.37 1.63 -11.63
C PHE A 100 -23.84 1.54 -11.19
N ASN A 101 -24.73 2.33 -11.79
CA ASN A 101 -26.15 2.28 -11.49
C ASN A 101 -26.76 0.93 -11.86
N ARG A 102 -26.36 0.35 -13.00
CA ARG A 102 -26.76 -1.01 -13.39
C ARG A 102 -26.24 -2.05 -12.38
N PHE A 103 -25.01 -1.91 -11.90
CA PHE A 103 -24.46 -2.78 -10.88
C PHE A 103 -25.27 -2.71 -9.58
N LEU A 104 -25.60 -1.50 -9.10
CA LEU A 104 -26.44 -1.31 -7.91
C LEU A 104 -27.84 -1.91 -8.09
N ALA A 105 -28.47 -1.72 -9.26
CA ALA A 105 -29.78 -2.30 -9.55
C ALA A 105 -29.76 -3.84 -9.56
N ASN A 106 -28.61 -4.45 -9.87
CA ASN A 106 -28.42 -5.89 -9.89
C ASN A 106 -27.92 -6.46 -8.54
N LEU A 107 -27.56 -5.61 -7.57
CA LEU A 107 -27.16 -6.10 -6.26
C LEU A 107 -28.37 -6.71 -5.54
N THR A 108 -28.14 -7.83 -4.88
CA THR A 108 -29.15 -8.49 -4.07
C THR A 108 -29.46 -7.64 -2.85
N GLU A 109 -30.75 -7.39 -2.59
CA GLU A 109 -31.19 -6.70 -1.38
C GLU A 109 -30.83 -7.49 -0.11
N TYR A 110 -30.93 -8.82 -0.19
CA TYR A 110 -30.66 -9.73 0.91
C TYR A 110 -29.43 -10.59 0.61
N TYR A 111 -28.48 -10.58 1.55
CA TYR A 111 -27.23 -11.36 1.48
C TYR A 111 -27.30 -12.68 2.25
N ASP A 112 -28.50 -13.07 2.71
CA ASP A 112 -28.74 -14.30 3.45
C ASP A 112 -29.79 -15.16 2.75
N ILE A 113 -29.70 -16.47 2.95
CA ILE A 113 -30.63 -17.42 2.37
C ILE A 113 -31.92 -17.35 3.19
N PRO A 114 -33.09 -17.22 2.55
CA PRO A 114 -34.35 -17.24 3.28
C PRO A 114 -34.45 -18.55 4.08
N LYS A 115 -34.90 -18.44 5.34
CA LYS A 115 -35.04 -19.60 6.22
C LYS A 115 -36.06 -20.58 5.64
N VAL A 116 -35.57 -21.71 5.12
CA VAL A 116 -36.41 -22.83 4.70
C VAL A 116 -36.78 -23.67 5.92
N GLY A 117 -38.06 -23.59 6.32
CA GLY A 117 -38.65 -24.45 7.35
C GLY A 117 -39.29 -25.70 6.71
N PRO A 118 -39.27 -26.86 7.40
CA PRO A 118 -40.04 -28.02 6.96
C PRO A 118 -41.53 -27.71 7.12
N GLY A 119 -42.18 -27.36 6.01
CA GLY A 119 -43.60 -27.58 5.83
C GLY A 119 -43.85 -29.04 5.45
#